data_AF-A0A9Q1LX24-F1
#
_entry.id   AF-A0A9Q1LX24-F1
#
_cell.length_a   1.000
_cell.length_b   1.000
_cell.length_c   1.000
_cell.angle_alpha   90.00
_cell.angle_beta   90.00
_cell.angle_gamma   90.00
#
_symmetry.space_group_name_H-M   'P 1'
#
loop_
_entity.id
_entity.type
_entity.pdbx_description
1 polymer ?
#
loop_
_entity_poly.entity_id
_entity_poly.type
_entity_poly.pdbx_seq_one_letter_code
_entity_poly.pdbx_strand_id
1 'polypeptide(L)'
;MGDELNKTTTLEEGGEMVDDSTTSSLRKHPLEHSWTFWFDNPSGKSKQAAWGSSIRPIYTFSTVEDFWSVYNNIHHPSKLAVGADFHCFKNKIEPKWEDPVCANGGKWTMSFSRGKSDTCWLYTLLALIGEQFDHGDEICGAVVNVRVRQEKIAFWTRNAANETAQVSIGKQWKEFLDYDDTIGFIFHDDAKKLDRAAKNCYSVQFYSIQLQWKYIFCSEESAVTCPTYLFYLLHCLLQFSFLWF
;
A
#
# COMPACT_ATOMS: atom_id res chain seq x y z
N MET A 1 36.89 -32.65 -56.35
CA MET A 1 36.03 -33.31 -57.35
C MET A 1 36.09 -34.79 -56.98
N GLY A 2 35.38 -35.22 -55.94
CA GLY A 2 33.91 -35.41 -55.86
C GLY A 2 33.58 -36.73 -56.57
N ASP A 3 32.89 -37.74 -56.05
CA ASP A 3 31.91 -37.89 -54.95
C ASP A 3 31.83 -39.42 -54.61
N GLU A 4 31.78 -39.85 -53.32
CA GLU A 4 30.59 -40.19 -52.50
C GLU A 4 29.98 -41.60 -52.81
N LEU A 5 30.41 -42.70 -52.18
CA LEU A 5 30.01 -43.27 -50.87
C LEU A 5 28.49 -43.43 -50.65
N ASN A 6 27.97 -44.62 -50.97
CA ASN A 6 26.63 -45.06 -50.62
C ASN A 6 26.73 -46.20 -49.59
N LYS A 7 26.35 -45.94 -48.34
CA LYS A 7 26.17 -46.99 -47.33
C LYS A 7 24.87 -46.77 -46.56
N THR A 8 23.88 -47.55 -46.95
CA THR A 8 22.64 -47.82 -46.24
C THR A 8 22.92 -48.22 -44.79
N THR A 9 22.25 -47.60 -43.82
CA THR A 9 22.05 -48.18 -42.49
C THR A 9 20.72 -47.70 -41.90
N THR A 10 19.77 -48.63 -41.88
CA THR A 10 18.55 -48.74 -41.04
C THR A 10 18.79 -50.02 -40.23
N LEU A 11 18.56 -50.19 -38.93
CA LEU A 11 17.94 -49.48 -37.81
C LEU A 11 18.68 -49.97 -36.54
N GLU A 12 18.58 -49.27 -35.42
CA GLU A 12 18.13 -49.88 -34.15
C GLU A 12 17.92 -48.82 -33.07
N GLU A 13 16.88 -49.06 -32.28
CA GLU A 13 16.22 -48.18 -31.33
C GLU A 13 17.11 -47.84 -30.13
N GLY A 14 17.30 -46.55 -29.89
CA GLY A 14 17.75 -46.02 -28.61
C GLY A 14 16.71 -45.03 -28.12
N GLY A 15 15.94 -45.40 -27.10
CA GLY A 15 14.95 -44.53 -26.48
C GLY A 15 15.60 -43.27 -25.93
N GLU A 16 15.35 -42.14 -26.60
CA GLU A 16 15.69 -40.83 -26.10
C GLU A 16 14.59 -40.40 -25.13
N MET A 17 14.97 -40.31 -23.85
CA MET A 17 14.15 -39.73 -22.80
C MET A 17 13.92 -38.26 -23.16
N VAL A 18 12.71 -37.95 -23.63
CA VAL A 18 12.25 -36.57 -23.80
C VAL A 18 12.29 -35.94 -22.42
N ASP A 19 13.26 -35.05 -22.21
CA ASP A 19 13.38 -34.18 -21.04
C ASP A 19 12.14 -33.28 -21.00
N ASP A 20 11.18 -33.66 -20.14
CA ASP A 20 10.01 -32.87 -19.76
C ASP A 20 10.43 -31.69 -18.87
N SER A 21 11.25 -30.78 -19.41
CA SER A 21 11.72 -29.59 -18.69
C SER A 21 11.40 -28.28 -19.40
N THR A 22 10.78 -28.31 -20.59
CA THR A 22 10.49 -27.08 -21.38
C THR A 22 9.00 -26.78 -21.49
N THR A 23 8.23 -27.02 -20.41
CA THR A 23 6.92 -26.37 -20.22
C THR A 23 6.59 -26.26 -18.74
N SER A 24 7.50 -25.72 -17.92
CA SER A 24 7.04 -25.11 -16.67
C SER A 24 6.20 -23.89 -17.07
N SER A 25 4.88 -24.10 -17.23
CA SER A 25 3.91 -23.01 -17.26
C SER A 25 4.35 -22.00 -16.20
N LEU A 26 4.70 -20.77 -16.60
CA LEU A 26 5.08 -19.71 -15.67
C LEU A 26 3.95 -19.59 -14.65
N ARG A 27 4.09 -20.24 -13.49
CA ARG A 27 3.04 -20.30 -12.47
C ARG A 27 2.98 -18.91 -11.87
N LYS A 28 1.93 -18.18 -12.22
CA LYS A 28 1.63 -16.88 -11.62
C LYS A 28 1.27 -17.07 -10.16
N HIS A 29 1.57 -16.07 -9.33
CA HIS A 29 1.25 -16.07 -7.92
C HIS A 29 -0.11 -15.38 -7.71
N PRO A 30 -1.19 -16.13 -7.38
CA PRO A 30 -2.51 -15.55 -7.20
C PRO A 30 -2.55 -14.65 -5.96
N LEU A 31 -3.34 -13.57 -6.05
CA LEU A 31 -3.70 -12.72 -4.93
C LEU A 31 -4.99 -13.23 -4.28
N GLU A 32 -5.18 -12.93 -2.99
CA GLU A 32 -6.41 -13.26 -2.24
C GLU A 32 -7.64 -12.60 -2.90
N HIS A 33 -7.52 -11.30 -3.18
CA HIS A 33 -8.53 -10.53 -3.88
C HIS A 33 -8.04 -10.08 -5.25
N SER A 34 -8.96 -9.94 -6.19
CA SER A 34 -8.70 -9.17 -7.42
C SER A 34 -8.81 -7.68 -7.12
N TRP A 35 -7.99 -6.88 -7.79
CA TRP A 35 -7.91 -5.43 -7.61
C TRP A 35 -8.02 -4.73 -8.96
N THR A 36 -8.59 -3.53 -8.96
CA THR A 36 -8.77 -2.72 -10.16
C THR A 36 -8.11 -1.37 -9.96
N PHE A 37 -7.20 -1.02 -10.87
CA PHE A 37 -6.69 0.34 -10.98
C PHE A 37 -7.72 1.23 -11.68
N TRP A 38 -7.92 2.45 -11.17
CA TRP A 38 -8.76 3.47 -11.79
C TRP A 38 -8.01 4.79 -11.89
N PHE A 39 -8.41 5.63 -12.84
CA PHE A 39 -7.81 6.94 -13.03
C PHE A 39 -8.86 8.00 -13.33
N ASP A 40 -8.63 9.18 -12.74
CA ASP A 40 -9.38 10.39 -13.02
C ASP A 40 -8.44 11.43 -13.64
N ASN A 41 -8.62 11.69 -14.93
CA ASN A 41 -7.82 12.65 -15.66
C ASN A 41 -8.30 14.08 -15.33
N PRO A 42 -7.40 15.02 -14.94
CA PRO A 42 -7.77 16.40 -14.62
C PRO A 42 -8.63 17.08 -15.70
N SER A 43 -8.37 16.80 -16.97
CA SER A 43 -9.10 17.38 -18.11
C SER A 43 -10.52 16.84 -18.27
N GLY A 44 -10.76 15.58 -17.87
CA GLY A 44 -12.11 15.00 -17.80
C GLY A 44 -12.84 15.50 -16.56
N LYS A 45 -12.12 15.58 -15.45
CA LYS A 45 -12.65 16.05 -14.16
C LYS A 45 -13.14 17.49 -14.19
N SER A 46 -12.44 18.39 -14.90
CA SER A 46 -12.89 19.79 -15.03
C SER A 46 -14.20 19.95 -15.81
N LYS A 47 -14.57 18.94 -16.61
CA LYS A 47 -15.80 18.93 -17.44
C LYS A 47 -16.92 18.09 -16.82
N GLN A 48 -16.73 17.55 -15.62
CA GLN A 48 -17.69 16.65 -15.00
C GLN A 48 -18.91 17.43 -14.47
N ALA A 49 -20.11 16.94 -14.78
CA ALA A 49 -21.36 17.49 -14.23
C ALA A 49 -21.65 16.95 -12.82
N ALA A 50 -21.25 15.69 -12.56
CA ALA A 50 -21.34 15.02 -11.26
C ALA A 50 -19.94 14.54 -10.86
N TRP A 51 -19.62 14.61 -9.57
CA TRP A 51 -18.32 14.14 -9.07
C TRP A 51 -18.14 12.66 -9.38
N GLY A 52 -16.95 12.29 -9.87
CA GLY A 52 -16.61 10.89 -10.14
C GLY A 52 -17.12 10.36 -11.47
N SER A 53 -17.84 11.17 -12.27
CA SER A 53 -18.33 10.74 -13.59
C SER A 53 -17.21 10.58 -14.62
N SER A 54 -16.02 11.14 -14.38
CA SER A 54 -14.82 11.02 -15.21
C SER A 54 -13.88 9.88 -14.79
N ILE A 55 -14.12 9.23 -13.65
CA ILE A 55 -13.29 8.12 -13.18
C ILE A 55 -13.49 6.92 -14.10
N ARG A 56 -12.39 6.31 -14.56
CA ARG A 56 -12.41 5.16 -15.47
C ARG A 56 -11.55 4.02 -14.93
N PRO A 57 -12.00 2.76 -15.02
CA PRO A 57 -11.15 1.61 -14.73
C PRO A 57 -10.06 1.52 -15.82
N ILE A 58 -8.83 1.21 -15.41
CA ILE A 58 -7.69 1.00 -16.31
C ILE A 58 -7.48 -0.49 -16.53
N TYR A 59 -7.30 -1.24 -15.44
CA TYR A 59 -6.93 -2.64 -15.49
C TYR A 59 -7.32 -3.35 -14.21
N THR A 60 -7.82 -4.59 -14.33
CA THR A 60 -8.10 -5.49 -13.22
C THR A 60 -7.08 -6.63 -13.21
N PHE A 61 -6.46 -6.87 -12.07
CA PHE A 61 -5.44 -7.91 -11.88
C PHE A 61 -5.80 -8.80 -10.69
N SER A 62 -5.36 -10.05 -10.75
CA SER A 62 -5.58 -11.07 -9.71
C SER A 62 -4.32 -11.87 -9.38
N THR A 63 -3.17 -11.47 -9.93
CA THR A 63 -1.87 -12.10 -9.68
C THR A 63 -0.79 -11.04 -9.43
N VAL A 64 0.28 -11.44 -8.75
CA VAL A 64 1.44 -10.57 -8.46
C VAL A 64 2.14 -10.13 -9.75
N GLU A 65 2.25 -11.01 -10.74
CA GLU A 65 2.86 -10.71 -12.03
C GLU A 65 2.05 -9.68 -12.81
N ASP A 66 0.72 -9.81 -12.81
CA ASP A 66 -0.16 -8.85 -13.48
C ASP A 66 -0.10 -7.48 -12.78
N PHE A 67 -0.02 -7.46 -11.45
CA PHE A 67 0.22 -6.22 -10.70
C PHE A 67 1.50 -5.52 -11.17
N TRP A 68 2.63 -6.21 -11.17
CA TRP A 68 3.91 -5.62 -11.57
C TRP A 68 3.95 -5.24 -13.05
N SER A 69 3.35 -6.06 -13.92
CA SER A 69 3.22 -5.76 -15.35
C SER A 69 2.49 -4.43 -15.56
N VAL A 70 1.43 -4.17 -14.81
CA VAL A 70 0.66 -2.93 -14.93
C VAL A 70 1.36 -1.77 -14.24
N TYR A 71 1.82 -1.96 -13.01
CA TYR A 71 2.45 -0.91 -12.20
C TYR A 71 3.70 -0.32 -12.90
N ASN A 72 4.51 -1.18 -13.53
CA ASN A 72 5.72 -0.74 -14.24
C ASN A 72 5.43 0.02 -15.55
N ASN A 73 4.20 -0.07 -16.08
CA ASN A 73 3.78 0.58 -17.31
C ASN A 73 2.86 1.79 -17.09
N ILE A 74 2.56 2.14 -15.83
CA ILE A 74 1.80 3.34 -15.45
C ILE A 74 2.73 4.38 -14.86
N HIS A 75 2.42 5.67 -15.05
CA HIS A 75 3.13 6.75 -14.39
C HIS A 75 2.97 6.73 -12.87
N HIS A 76 4.09 6.75 -12.14
CA HIS A 76 4.10 6.97 -10.69
C HIS A 76 3.53 8.35 -10.32
N PRO A 77 3.05 8.52 -9.07
CA PRO A 77 2.45 9.78 -8.60
C PRO A 77 3.26 11.04 -8.94
N SER A 78 4.58 10.97 -8.80
CA SER A 78 5.48 12.08 -9.09
C SER A 78 5.38 12.59 -10.53
N LYS A 79 5.07 11.71 -11.48
CA LYS A 79 4.97 12.01 -12.92
C LYS A 79 3.55 12.30 -13.39
N LEU A 80 2.54 12.17 -12.53
CA LEU A 80 1.16 12.47 -12.89
C LEU A 80 0.91 13.97 -13.03
N ALA A 81 -0.02 14.32 -13.91
CA ALA A 81 -0.47 15.69 -14.10
C ALA A 81 -1.14 16.23 -12.82
N VAL A 82 -0.99 17.54 -12.59
CA VAL A 82 -1.66 18.21 -11.46
C VAL A 82 -3.17 18.08 -11.60
N GLY A 83 -3.83 17.67 -10.51
CA GLY A 83 -5.27 17.42 -10.46
C GLY A 83 -5.66 15.98 -10.74
N ALA A 84 -4.70 15.11 -11.09
CA ALA A 84 -4.95 13.70 -11.34
C ALA A 84 -5.18 12.95 -10.03
N ASP A 85 -6.07 11.95 -10.12
CA ASP A 85 -6.30 10.99 -9.05
C ASP A 85 -6.08 9.58 -9.60
N PHE A 86 -5.28 8.78 -8.91
CA PHE A 86 -4.99 7.39 -9.28
C PHE A 86 -5.41 6.49 -8.13
N HIS A 87 -6.18 5.45 -8.43
CA HIS A 87 -6.89 4.65 -7.45
C HIS A 87 -6.56 3.16 -7.63
N CYS A 88 -6.54 2.40 -6.55
CA CYS A 88 -6.53 0.95 -6.57
C CYS A 88 -7.54 0.44 -5.54
N PHE A 89 -8.58 -0.25 -6.01
CA PHE A 89 -9.70 -0.71 -5.18
C PHE A 89 -9.94 -2.19 -5.39
N LYS A 90 -10.44 -2.89 -4.36
CA LYS A 90 -10.87 -4.28 -4.50
C LYS A 90 -11.89 -4.38 -5.65
N ASN A 91 -11.82 -5.46 -6.41
CA ASN A 91 -12.66 -5.64 -7.58
C ASN A 91 -14.14 -5.54 -7.20
N LYS A 92 -14.95 -4.93 -8.09
CA LYS A 92 -16.37 -4.61 -7.90
C LYS A 92 -16.69 -3.52 -6.86
N ILE A 93 -15.69 -2.90 -6.24
CA ILE A 93 -15.87 -1.67 -5.46
C ILE A 93 -15.46 -0.49 -6.33
N GLU A 94 -16.40 0.40 -6.62
CA GLU A 94 -16.07 1.64 -7.30
C GLU A 94 -15.46 2.65 -6.30
N PRO A 95 -14.45 3.44 -6.69
CA PRO A 95 -13.85 4.48 -5.84
C PRO A 95 -14.77 5.70 -5.70
N LYS A 96 -16.01 5.46 -5.30
CA LYS A 96 -17.10 6.41 -5.22
C LYS A 96 -17.79 6.27 -3.87
N TRP A 97 -18.31 7.38 -3.37
CA TRP A 97 -18.98 7.40 -2.06
C TRP A 97 -20.43 6.94 -2.13
N GLU A 98 -20.96 6.82 -3.34
CA GLU A 98 -22.25 6.24 -3.68
C GLU A 98 -22.19 4.71 -3.77
N ASP A 99 -21.00 4.12 -3.82
CA ASP A 99 -20.85 2.67 -3.74
C ASP A 99 -21.35 2.20 -2.36
N PRO A 100 -22.29 1.25 -2.29
CA PRO A 100 -22.91 0.84 -1.03
C PRO A 100 -21.92 0.27 -0.03
N VAL A 101 -20.78 -0.28 -0.49
CA VAL A 101 -19.72 -0.80 0.38
C VAL A 101 -18.97 0.33 1.06
N CYS A 102 -18.74 1.44 0.36
CA CYS A 102 -18.01 2.58 0.91
C CYS A 102 -18.92 3.61 1.61
N ALA A 103 -20.25 3.56 1.41
CA ALA A 103 -21.15 4.63 1.81
C ALA A 103 -21.07 5.01 3.31
N ASN A 104 -20.98 4.01 4.20
CA ASN A 104 -20.86 4.18 5.65
C ASN A 104 -19.40 4.21 6.14
N GLY A 105 -18.49 4.39 5.18
CA GLY A 105 -17.06 4.31 5.37
C GLY A 105 -16.40 5.65 5.65
N GLY A 106 -15.08 5.61 5.60
CA GLY A 106 -14.24 6.77 5.79
C GLY A 106 -12.87 6.57 5.16
N LYS A 107 -11.99 7.54 5.37
CA LYS A 107 -10.62 7.45 4.87
C LYS A 107 -9.59 7.97 5.85
N TRP A 108 -8.49 7.24 5.99
CA TRP A 108 -7.25 7.76 6.52
C TRP A 108 -6.54 8.57 5.45
N THR A 109 -5.81 9.63 5.83
CA THR A 109 -5.06 10.45 4.86
C THR A 109 -3.66 10.77 5.37
N MET A 110 -2.66 10.49 4.54
CA MET A 110 -1.28 10.97 4.68
C MET A 110 -1.00 12.04 3.62
N SER A 111 -0.26 13.07 4.01
CA SER A 111 0.11 14.17 3.12
C SER A 111 1.61 14.18 2.89
N PHE A 112 2.01 14.41 1.64
CA PHE A 112 3.39 14.42 1.18
C PHE A 112 3.64 15.69 0.38
N SER A 113 4.88 16.18 0.41
CA SER A 113 5.34 17.20 -0.54
C SER A 113 5.23 16.68 -1.97
N ARG A 114 5.00 17.56 -2.94
CA ARG A 114 4.90 17.19 -4.36
C ARG A 114 6.13 16.37 -4.80
N GLY A 115 5.90 15.21 -5.43
CA GLY A 115 6.92 14.31 -5.93
C GLY A 115 7.58 13.43 -4.88
N LYS A 116 7.00 13.33 -3.67
CA LYS A 116 7.55 12.54 -2.55
C LYS A 116 6.66 11.38 -2.11
N SER A 117 5.56 11.10 -2.82
CA SER A 117 4.64 10.02 -2.44
C SER A 117 4.88 8.68 -3.14
N ASP A 118 5.80 8.58 -4.11
CA ASP A 118 5.97 7.37 -4.95
C ASP A 118 6.22 6.09 -4.13
N THR A 119 7.17 6.11 -3.20
CA THR A 119 7.50 4.96 -2.34
C THR A 119 6.34 4.60 -1.43
N CYS A 120 5.74 5.60 -0.76
CA CYS A 120 4.62 5.35 0.14
C CYS A 120 3.38 4.84 -0.60
N TRP A 121 3.18 5.28 -1.85
CA TRP A 121 2.14 4.75 -2.72
C TRP A 121 2.39 3.29 -3.08
N LEU A 122 3.61 2.94 -3.49
CA LEU A 122 3.98 1.55 -3.74
C LEU A 122 3.76 0.68 -2.51
N TYR A 123 4.26 1.08 -1.34
CA TYR A 123 4.15 0.29 -0.12
C TYR A 123 2.70 0.16 0.34
N THR A 124 1.89 1.20 0.14
CA THR A 124 0.44 1.12 0.35
C THR A 124 -0.18 0.05 -0.55
N LEU A 125 0.15 0.04 -1.85
CA LEU A 125 -0.36 -0.97 -2.78
C LEU A 125 0.10 -2.39 -2.42
N LEU A 126 1.36 -2.57 -2.02
CA LEU A 126 1.88 -3.87 -1.61
C LEU A 126 1.22 -4.38 -0.33
N ALA A 127 1.00 -3.52 0.66
CA ALA A 127 0.30 -3.85 1.89
C ALA A 127 -1.18 -4.23 1.63
N LEU A 128 -1.82 -3.55 0.65
CA LEU A 128 -3.17 -3.87 0.20
C LEU A 128 -3.24 -5.27 -0.44
N ILE A 129 -2.49 -5.48 -1.52
CA ILE A 129 -2.60 -6.73 -2.31
C ILE A 129 -2.04 -7.94 -1.57
N GLY A 130 -1.14 -7.70 -0.60
CA GLY A 130 -0.57 -8.72 0.27
C GLY A 130 -1.42 -9.03 1.49
N GLU A 131 -2.59 -8.40 1.67
CA GLU A 131 -3.49 -8.61 2.82
C GLU A 131 -2.77 -8.48 4.18
N GLN A 132 -1.94 -7.44 4.34
CA GLN A 132 -1.05 -7.29 5.51
C GLN A 132 -1.74 -6.67 6.74
N PHE A 133 -3.03 -6.32 6.66
CA PHE A 133 -3.76 -5.64 7.73
C PHE A 133 -4.60 -6.63 8.54
N ASP A 134 -4.63 -6.46 9.86
CA ASP A 134 -5.40 -7.33 10.77
C ASP A 134 -6.92 -7.27 10.47
N HIS A 135 -7.38 -6.10 10.04
CA HIS A 135 -8.76 -5.87 9.63
C HIS A 135 -8.86 -5.69 8.11
N GLY A 136 -8.16 -6.53 7.34
CA GLY A 136 -8.10 -6.48 5.87
C GLY A 136 -9.46 -6.50 5.17
N ASP A 137 -10.47 -7.13 5.78
CA ASP A 137 -11.83 -7.14 5.23
C ASP A 137 -12.47 -5.75 5.22
N GLU A 138 -12.11 -4.87 6.15
CA GLU A 138 -12.64 -3.50 6.22
C GLU A 138 -12.14 -2.61 5.08
N ILE A 139 -11.13 -3.07 4.34
CA ILE A 139 -10.41 -2.26 3.36
C ILE A 139 -11.11 -2.31 2.00
N CYS A 140 -11.40 -1.13 1.47
CA CYS A 140 -11.97 -0.96 0.13
C CYS A 140 -10.87 -0.73 -0.91
N GLY A 141 -9.87 0.09 -0.59
CA GLY A 141 -8.83 0.50 -1.52
C GLY A 141 -8.06 1.74 -1.08
N ALA A 142 -7.21 2.24 -1.96
CA ALA A 142 -6.48 3.48 -1.76
C ALA A 142 -6.50 4.38 -3.01
N VAL A 143 -6.28 5.66 -2.78
CA VAL A 143 -6.18 6.69 -3.81
C VAL A 143 -5.02 7.62 -3.52
N VAL A 144 -4.29 8.00 -4.55
CA VAL A 144 -3.31 9.09 -4.52
C VAL A 144 -3.84 10.28 -5.31
N ASN A 145 -3.91 11.43 -4.64
CA ASN A 145 -4.37 12.69 -5.20
C ASN A 145 -3.19 13.62 -5.44
N VAL A 146 -2.91 13.97 -6.69
CA VAL A 146 -1.79 14.85 -7.06
C VAL A 146 -2.30 16.28 -7.17
N ARG A 147 -1.78 17.20 -6.34
CA ARG A 147 -2.13 18.63 -6.36
C ARG A 147 -0.85 19.47 -6.47
N VAL A 148 -1.00 20.77 -6.73
CA VAL A 148 0.13 21.67 -7.05
C VAL A 148 1.25 21.62 -6.00
N ARG A 149 0.88 21.70 -4.71
CA ARG A 149 1.86 21.81 -3.61
C ARG A 149 2.09 20.50 -2.87
N GLN A 150 1.12 19.60 -2.90
CA GLN A 150 1.11 18.40 -2.08
C GLN A 150 0.46 17.23 -2.83
N GLU A 151 0.89 16.04 -2.45
CA GLU A 151 0.25 14.78 -2.80
C GLU A 151 -0.40 14.21 -1.55
N LYS A 152 -1.58 13.62 -1.69
CA LYS A 152 -2.25 12.95 -0.58
C LYS A 152 -2.52 11.52 -0.94
N ILE A 153 -2.09 10.58 -0.10
CA ILE A 153 -2.54 9.20 -0.19
C ILE A 153 -3.68 9.06 0.81
N ALA A 154 -4.81 8.54 0.36
CA ALA A 154 -5.95 8.24 1.20
C ALA A 154 -6.32 6.77 1.10
N PHE A 155 -6.62 6.19 2.26
CA PHE A 155 -6.87 4.77 2.45
C PHE A 155 -8.31 4.59 2.90
N TRP A 156 -9.14 3.90 2.12
CA TRP A 156 -10.60 3.86 2.28
C TRP A 156 -11.03 2.57 2.98
N THR A 157 -11.94 2.72 3.93
CA THR A 157 -12.51 1.61 4.70
C THR A 157 -14.04 1.66 4.71
N ARG A 158 -14.69 0.49 4.81
CA ARG A 158 -16.15 0.34 4.65
C ARG A 158 -16.97 0.77 5.87
N ASN A 159 -16.50 0.49 7.10
CA ASN A 159 -17.25 0.77 8.32
C ASN A 159 -16.52 1.77 9.21
N ALA A 160 -16.85 3.04 9.05
CA ALA A 160 -16.25 4.11 9.83
C ALA A 160 -16.59 4.05 11.33
N ALA A 161 -17.70 3.43 11.71
CA ALA A 161 -18.13 3.34 13.12
C ALA A 161 -17.34 2.32 13.95
N ASN A 162 -16.62 1.40 13.30
CA ASN A 162 -15.77 0.42 13.99
C ASN A 162 -14.43 1.04 14.38
N GLU A 163 -14.43 1.82 15.47
CA GLU A 163 -13.24 2.54 15.94
C GLU A 163 -12.03 1.63 16.16
N THR A 164 -12.23 0.45 16.76
CA THR A 164 -11.13 -0.51 17.00
C THR A 164 -10.44 -0.91 15.70
N ALA A 165 -11.22 -1.26 14.68
CA ALA A 165 -10.67 -1.60 13.37
C ALA A 165 -10.01 -0.39 12.70
N GLN A 166 -10.63 0.79 12.75
CA GLN A 166 -10.07 2.00 12.14
C GLN A 166 -8.74 2.40 12.76
N VAL A 167 -8.65 2.42 14.10
CA VAL A 167 -7.42 2.78 14.82
C VAL A 167 -6.31 1.74 14.56
N SER A 168 -6.65 0.45 14.53
CA SER A 168 -5.69 -0.61 14.19
C SER A 168 -5.13 -0.44 12.78
N ILE A 169 -5.99 -0.28 11.77
CA ILE A 169 -5.59 -0.03 10.37
C ILE A 169 -4.71 1.22 10.28
N GLY A 170 -5.10 2.31 10.93
CA GLY A 170 -4.34 3.56 10.92
C GLY A 170 -2.93 3.39 11.51
N LYS A 171 -2.79 2.66 12.61
CA LYS A 171 -1.49 2.34 13.23
C LYS A 171 -0.61 1.48 12.32
N GLN A 172 -1.14 0.36 11.85
CA GLN A 172 -0.41 -0.54 10.94
C GLN A 172 0.03 0.19 9.67
N TRP A 173 -0.84 1.03 9.09
CA TRP A 173 -0.48 1.79 7.90
C TRP A 173 0.65 2.79 8.15
N LYS A 174 0.67 3.46 9.31
CA LYS A 174 1.81 4.30 9.69
C LYS A 174 3.10 3.48 9.85
N GLU A 175 3.02 2.30 10.47
CA GLU A 175 4.17 1.43 10.71
C GLU A 175 4.77 0.91 9.40
N PHE A 176 3.94 0.44 8.46
CA PHE A 176 4.40 -0.04 7.16
C PHE A 176 5.10 1.04 6.33
N LEU A 177 4.71 2.31 6.53
CA LEU A 177 5.25 3.44 5.78
C LEU A 177 6.33 4.22 6.53
N ASP A 178 6.65 3.83 7.76
CA ASP A 178 7.52 4.59 8.67
C ASP A 178 7.15 6.09 8.70
N TYR A 179 5.84 6.36 8.81
CA TYR A 179 5.29 7.72 8.70
C TYR A 179 5.17 8.37 10.08
N ASP A 180 5.98 9.38 10.35
CA ASP A 180 6.04 10.02 11.68
C ASP A 180 4.80 10.88 11.99
N ASP A 181 4.33 11.64 11.00
CA ASP A 181 3.30 12.65 11.17
C ASP A 181 1.96 12.06 11.62
N THR A 182 1.13 12.93 12.21
CA THR A 182 -0.23 12.54 12.61
C THR A 182 -1.09 12.29 11.39
N ILE A 183 -1.76 11.15 11.34
CA ILE A 183 -2.79 10.88 10.34
C ILE A 183 -4.17 11.01 10.97
N GLY A 184 -5.14 11.43 10.16
CA GLY A 184 -6.53 11.59 10.57
C GLY A 184 -7.47 10.73 9.73
N PHE A 185 -8.56 10.28 10.35
CA PHE A 185 -9.66 9.59 9.70
C PHE A 185 -10.86 10.52 9.54
N ILE A 186 -11.47 10.55 8.36
CA ILE A 186 -12.64 11.37 8.05
C ILE A 186 -13.74 10.47 7.48
N PHE A 187 -14.95 10.56 8.03
CA PHE A 187 -16.14 9.89 7.51
C PHE A 187 -16.47 10.43 6.12
N HIS A 188 -16.89 9.55 5.20
CA HIS A 188 -17.29 10.00 3.87
C HIS A 188 -18.48 10.97 3.92
N ASP A 189 -19.42 10.75 4.83
CA ASP A 189 -20.57 11.65 5.01
C ASP A 189 -20.19 13.06 5.45
N ASP A 190 -19.21 13.18 6.35
CA ASP A 190 -18.69 14.48 6.76
C ASP A 190 -17.91 15.15 5.62
N ALA A 191 -17.12 14.38 4.87
CA ALA A 191 -16.42 14.89 3.70
C ALA A 191 -17.38 15.43 2.62
N LYS A 192 -18.55 14.81 2.42
CA LYS A 192 -19.57 15.30 1.47
C LYS A 192 -20.24 16.58 1.96
N LYS A 193 -20.64 16.61 3.24
CA LYS A 193 -21.44 17.70 3.81
C LYS A 193 -20.61 18.95 4.10
N LEU A 194 -19.37 18.75 4.57
CA LEU A 194 -18.52 19.82 5.09
C LEU A 194 -17.35 20.16 4.17
N ASP A 195 -17.06 19.34 3.15
CA ASP A 195 -15.92 19.48 2.23
C ASP A 195 -14.62 19.75 3.00
N ARG A 196 -14.09 20.98 2.93
CA ARG A 196 -12.85 21.39 3.60
C ARG A 196 -12.97 21.54 5.12
N ALA A 197 -14.19 21.69 5.64
CA ALA A 197 -14.46 21.85 7.06
C ALA A 197 -14.65 20.52 7.80
N ALA A 198 -14.60 19.39 7.08
CA ALA A 198 -14.67 18.06 7.69
C ALA A 198 -13.49 17.87 8.67
N LYS A 199 -13.82 17.43 9.89
CA LYS A 199 -12.83 17.21 10.95
C LYS A 199 -12.43 15.75 11.03
N ASN A 200 -11.23 15.50 11.53
CA ASN A 200 -10.80 14.15 11.86
C ASN A 200 -11.60 13.65 13.06
N CYS A 201 -12.23 12.48 12.91
CA CYS A 201 -12.95 11.80 13.99
C CYS A 201 -12.02 10.88 14.80
N TYR A 202 -11.02 10.29 14.14
CA TYR A 202 -9.93 9.55 14.77
C TYR A 202 -8.59 10.14 14.32
N SER A 203 -7.58 10.06 15.19
CA SER A 203 -6.21 10.48 14.86
C SER A 203 -5.23 9.48 15.45
N VAL A 204 -4.17 9.16 14.70
CA VAL A 204 -3.10 8.27 15.16
C VAL A 204 -1.77 9.02 15.16
N GLN A 205 -1.10 9.00 16.30
CA GLN A 205 0.22 9.57 16.54
C GLN A 205 1.13 8.47 17.10
N PHE A 206 2.40 8.45 16.68
CA PHE A 206 3.37 7.66 17.40
C PHE A 206 3.79 8.46 18.63
N TYR A 207 3.63 7.88 19.82
CA TYR A 207 4.26 8.44 21.00
C TYR A 207 5.74 8.08 20.92
N SER A 208 6.60 9.09 20.88
CA SER A 208 8.06 9.01 20.64
C SER A 208 8.87 8.20 21.68
N ILE A 209 8.21 7.40 22.52
CA ILE A 209 8.84 6.63 23.61
C ILE A 209 9.65 5.43 23.06
N GLN A 210 9.47 5.03 21.81
CA GLN A 210 10.19 3.90 21.21
C GLN A 210 11.54 4.26 20.54
N LEU A 211 11.83 5.55 20.31
CA LEU A 211 13.10 5.93 19.69
C LEU A 211 14.30 5.80 20.65
N GLN A 212 14.11 5.79 21.97
CA GLN A 212 15.24 5.49 22.87
C GLN A 212 15.69 4.02 22.79
N TRP A 213 14.77 3.07 22.57
CA TRP A 213 15.14 1.65 22.54
C TRP A 213 15.81 1.23 21.23
N LYS A 214 15.40 1.81 20.09
CA LYS A 214 16.03 1.55 18.78
C LYS A 214 17.48 2.07 18.70
N TYR A 215 17.79 3.18 19.38
CA TYR A 215 19.16 3.69 19.50
C TYR A 215 19.99 2.96 20.57
N ILE A 216 19.37 2.47 21.65
CA ILE A 216 20.08 1.71 22.70
C ILE A 216 20.53 0.33 22.18
N PHE A 217 19.70 -0.38 21.41
CA PHE A 217 20.08 -1.69 20.86
C PHE A 217 21.09 -1.62 19.71
N CYS A 218 21.16 -0.50 18.98
CA CYS A 218 22.10 -0.33 17.87
C CYS A 218 23.53 0.07 18.33
N SER A 219 23.73 0.30 19.64
CA SER A 219 25.01 0.68 20.24
C SER A 219 25.70 -0.48 21.00
N GLU A 220 25.12 -1.67 21.00
CA GLU A 220 25.51 -2.77 21.89
C GLU A 220 26.64 -3.67 21.37
N GLU A 221 27.35 -3.24 20.32
CA GLU A 221 28.56 -3.96 19.84
C GLU A 221 29.88 -3.31 20.29
N SER A 222 29.86 -2.25 21.13
CA SER A 222 31.11 -1.59 21.55
C SER A 222 31.05 -0.80 22.88
N ALA A 223 30.59 -1.36 24.01
CA ALA A 223 30.83 -0.71 25.31
C ALA A 223 30.61 -1.59 26.55
N VAL A 224 31.37 -2.68 26.71
CA VAL A 224 31.51 -3.31 28.02
C VAL A 224 32.75 -2.75 28.70
N THR A 225 32.59 -1.65 29.46
CA THR A 225 33.37 -1.28 30.67
C THR A 225 33.05 0.16 31.10
N CYS A 226 31.95 0.41 31.83
CA CYS A 226 31.84 1.64 32.63
C CYS A 226 30.86 1.45 33.82
N PRO A 227 31.31 1.58 35.09
CA PRO A 227 30.45 1.35 36.27
C PRO A 227 29.32 2.38 36.45
N THR A 228 29.29 3.44 35.64
CA THR A 228 28.29 4.52 35.69
C THR A 228 27.00 4.18 34.96
N TYR A 229 27.00 3.18 34.07
CA TYR A 229 25.80 2.78 33.30
C TYR A 229 24.76 2.04 34.15
N LEU A 230 25.21 1.24 35.12
CA LEU A 230 24.32 0.53 36.06
C LEU A 230 23.55 1.50 36.96
N PHE A 231 24.12 2.66 37.29
CA PHE A 231 23.43 3.69 38.08
C PHE A 231 22.35 4.42 37.26
N TYR A 232 22.57 4.65 35.97
CA TYR A 232 21.56 5.27 35.10
C TYR A 232 20.36 4.35 34.83
N LEU A 233 20.61 3.05 34.59
CA LEU A 233 19.55 2.06 34.40
C LEU A 233 18.69 1.89 35.67
N LEU A 234 19.30 1.90 36.85
CA LEU A 234 18.56 1.79 38.12
C LEU A 234 17.74 3.06 38.43
N HIS A 235 18.25 4.25 38.05
CA HIS A 235 17.52 5.52 38.23
C HIS A 235 16.31 5.62 37.28
N CYS A 236 16.46 5.16 36.04
CA CYS A 236 15.34 5.07 35.10
C CYS A 236 14.27 4.07 35.57
N LEU A 237 14.65 2.89 36.08
CA LEU A 237 13.69 1.91 36.62
C LEU A 237 12.93 2.44 37.84
N LEU A 238 13.55 3.27 38.69
CA LEU A 238 12.90 3.87 39.86
C LEU A 238 11.94 5.03 39.51
N GLN A 239 12.15 5.73 38.39
CA GLN A 239 11.21 6.76 37.91
C GLN A 239 9.97 6.16 37.24
N PHE A 240 10.03 4.93 36.72
CA PHE A 240 8.86 4.24 36.15
C PHE A 240 7.86 3.73 37.21
N SER A 241 8.27 3.56 38.46
CA SER A 241 7.36 3.14 39.55
C SER A 241 6.44 4.26 40.05
N PHE A 242 6.69 5.53 39.70
CA PHE A 242 5.93 6.68 40.19
C PHE A 242 4.86 7.21 39.21
N LEU A 243 4.72 6.59 38.03
CA LEU A 243 3.73 6.97 37.03
C LEU A 243 2.54 6.01 36.91
N TRP A 244 2.32 5.19 37.95
CA TRP A 244 1.06 4.47 38.15
C TRP A 244 0.52 4.74 39.56
N PHE A 245 -0.05 5.93 39.74
CA PHE A 245 -1.14 6.24 40.67
C PHE A 245 -1.91 7.45 40.15
#